data_AF-A0A7Z7PQL8-F1
#
_entry.id   AF-A0A7Z7PQL8-F1
#
_cell.length_a   1.000
_cell.length_b   1.000
_cell.length_c   1.000
_cell.angle_alpha   90.00
_cell.angle_beta   90.00
_cell.angle_gamma   90.00
#
_symmetry.space_group_name_H-M   'P 1'
#
loop_
_entity.id
_entity.type
_entity.pdbx_description
1 polymer ?
#
loop_
_entity_poly.entity_id
_entity_poly.type
_entity_poly.pdbx_seq_one_letter_code
_entity_poly.pdbx_strand_id
1 'polypeptide(L)'
;MYHFRGADQKENVVLLGPPGVGKTHLAVALGMEALREGKKVYFVNAISLVDKLKKAFSERRFEKTIGYFKSIELLIVDELGYLPLENEGAKLFFELVSEKYEKGSIVLTSNRGFAE
;
A
#
# COMPACT_ATOMS: atom_id res chain seq x y z
N MET A 1 -4.89 5.53 -24.89
CA MET A 1 -5.74 5.00 -23.80
C MET A 1 -4.85 4.11 -22.94
N TYR A 2 -4.38 4.60 -21.81
CA TYR A 2 -3.50 3.81 -20.93
C TYR A 2 -4.39 2.91 -20.07
N HIS A 3 -4.46 1.62 -20.39
CA HIS A 3 -5.15 0.62 -19.56
C HIS A 3 -4.22 0.17 -18.44
N PHE A 4 -4.49 0.57 -17.20
CA PHE A 4 -3.81 0.03 -16.04
C PHE A 4 -4.48 -1.28 -15.62
N ARG A 5 -3.92 -2.41 -16.06
CA ARG A 5 -4.42 -3.76 -15.71
C ARG A 5 -3.92 -4.26 -14.35
N GLY A 6 -3.20 -3.45 -13.57
CA GLY A 6 -2.55 -3.89 -12.34
C GLY A 6 -3.53 -4.51 -11.35
N ALA A 7 -4.70 -3.90 -11.16
CA ALA A 7 -5.73 -4.43 -10.27
C ALA A 7 -6.34 -5.77 -10.72
N ASP A 8 -6.44 -6.02 -12.03
CA ASP A 8 -6.99 -7.27 -12.57
C ASP A 8 -5.95 -8.40 -12.62
N GLN A 9 -4.67 -8.05 -12.80
CA GLN A 9 -3.54 -8.99 -12.80
C GLN A 9 -2.88 -9.15 -11.43
N LYS A 10 -3.33 -8.38 -10.42
CA LYS A 10 -2.81 -8.37 -9.05
C LYS A 10 -1.33 -8.03 -8.97
N GLU A 11 -0.89 -7.13 -9.85
CA GLU A 11 0.50 -6.68 -9.90
C GLU A 11 0.73 -5.52 -8.93
N ASN A 12 1.79 -5.63 -8.14
CA ASN A 12 2.22 -4.55 -7.28
C ASN A 12 3.06 -3.55 -8.07
N VAL A 13 2.84 -2.26 -7.82
CA VAL A 13 3.58 -1.16 -8.45
C VAL A 13 4.42 -0.47 -7.39
N VAL A 14 5.68 -0.18 -7.70
CA VAL A 14 6.54 0.61 -6.81
C VAL A 14 7.07 1.82 -7.56
N LEU A 15 6.73 3.00 -7.05
CA LEU A 15 7.13 4.30 -7.59
C LEU A 15 8.26 4.86 -6.73
N LEU A 16 9.45 4.95 -7.33
CA LEU A 16 10.66 5.44 -6.68
C LEU A 16 11.17 6.69 -7.35
N GLY A 17 11.78 7.58 -6.57
CA GLY A 17 12.40 8.80 -7.08
C GLY A 17 12.39 9.93 -6.07
N PRO A 18 13.12 11.02 -6.35
CA PRO A 18 13.25 12.13 -5.41
C PRO A 18 11.91 12.81 -5.11
N PRO A 19 11.82 13.62 -4.04
CA PRO A 19 10.62 14.43 -3.78
C PRO A 19 10.25 15.31 -4.99
N GLY A 20 8.96 15.55 -5.19
CA GLY A 20 8.46 16.46 -6.23
C GLY A 20 8.30 15.89 -7.65
N VAL A 21 8.70 14.63 -7.92
CA VAL A 21 8.60 14.03 -9.28
C VAL A 21 7.24 13.41 -9.63
N GLY A 22 6.20 13.65 -8.82
CA GLY A 22 4.84 13.21 -9.13
C GLY A 22 4.49 11.76 -8.77
N LYS A 23 5.28 11.06 -7.93
CA LYS A 23 5.00 9.66 -7.51
C LYS A 23 3.60 9.50 -6.90
N THR A 24 3.27 10.33 -5.90
CA THR A 24 1.95 10.33 -5.25
C THR A 24 0.85 10.72 -6.24
N HIS A 25 1.12 11.68 -7.13
CA HIS A 25 0.17 12.08 -8.17
C HIS A 25 -0.19 10.92 -9.10
N LEU A 26 0.83 10.17 -9.56
CA LEU A 26 0.62 8.97 -10.37
C LEU A 26 -0.11 7.88 -9.59
N ALA A 27 0.26 7.62 -8.34
CA ALA A 27 -0.42 6.64 -7.49
C ALA A 27 -1.92 6.97 -7.31
N VAL A 28 -2.25 8.25 -7.08
CA VAL A 28 -3.63 8.73 -7.00
C VAL A 28 -4.34 8.59 -8.34
N ALA A 29 -3.69 8.89 -9.47
CA ALA A 29 -4.28 8.71 -10.79
C ALA A 29 -4.66 7.24 -11.06
N LEU A 30 -3.80 6.29 -10.67
CA LEU A 30 -4.10 4.85 -10.71
C LEU A 30 -5.29 4.50 -9.81
N GLY A 31 -5.33 5.05 -8.60
CA GLY A 31 -6.45 4.90 -7.67
C GLY A 31 -7.78 5.40 -8.25
N MET A 32 -7.75 6.58 -8.89
CA MET A 32 -8.93 7.17 -9.52
C MET A 32 -9.45 6.31 -10.69
N GLU A 33 -8.56 5.72 -11.47
CA GLU A 33 -8.98 4.81 -12.55
C GLU A 33 -9.61 3.52 -12.00
N ALA A 34 -9.01 2.91 -10.98
CA ALA A 34 -9.60 1.75 -10.32
C ALA A 34 -10.97 2.06 -9.69
N LEU A 35 -11.13 3.26 -9.09
CA LEU A 35 -12.44 3.71 -8.59
C LEU A 35 -13.48 3.84 -9.70
N ARG A 36 -13.10 4.32 -10.90
CA ARG A 36 -14.02 4.42 -12.06
C ARG A 36 -14.49 3.05 -12.54
N GLU A 37 -13.66 2.03 -12.37
CA GLU A 37 -14.01 0.63 -12.65
C GLU A 37 -14.82 -0.03 -11.51
N GLY A 38 -15.16 0.71 -10.46
CA GLY A 38 -15.96 0.21 -9.33
C GLY A 38 -15.16 -0.57 -8.28
N LYS A 39 -13.82 -0.54 -8.35
CA LYS A 39 -12.94 -1.28 -7.43
C LYS A 39 -12.83 -0.58 -6.08
N LYS A 40 -12.68 -1.35 -5.01
CA LYS A 40 -12.39 -0.84 -3.66
C LYS A 40 -10.94 -0.37 -3.58
N VAL A 41 -10.75 0.93 -3.39
CA VAL A 41 -9.42 1.55 -3.27
C VAL A 41 -9.22 2.11 -1.86
N TYR A 42 -8.01 1.97 -1.32
CA TYR A 42 -7.62 2.57 -0.05
C TYR A 42 -6.27 3.28 -0.19
N PHE A 43 -6.21 4.58 0.13
CA PHE A 43 -4.98 5.36 0.13
C PHE A 43 -4.57 5.68 1.57
N VAL A 44 -3.29 5.49 1.90
CA VAL A 44 -2.78 5.74 3.25
C VAL A 44 -1.28 6.04 3.23
N ASN A 45 -0.82 6.90 4.14
CA ASN A 45 0.61 7.07 4.40
C ASN A 45 1.18 5.84 5.14
N ALA A 46 2.40 5.43 4.81
CA ALA A 46 3.05 4.26 5.40
C ALA A 46 3.11 4.28 6.94
N ILE A 47 3.44 5.43 7.54
CA ILE A 47 3.53 5.59 9.00
C ILE A 47 2.14 5.39 9.61
N SER A 48 1.12 6.04 9.05
CA SER A 48 -0.27 5.91 9.52
C SER A 48 -0.81 4.48 9.37
N LEU A 49 -0.41 3.76 8.32
CA LEU A 49 -0.77 2.36 8.13
C LEU A 49 -0.15 1.49 9.23
N VAL A 50 1.15 1.68 9.49
CA VAL A 50 1.85 0.95 10.55
C VAL A 50 1.26 1.24 11.93
N ASP A 51 0.91 2.49 12.23
CA ASP A 51 0.26 2.82 13.49
C ASP A 51 -1.10 2.12 13.65
N LYS A 52 -1.89 2.03 12.57
CA LYS A 52 -3.15 1.26 12.55
C LYS A 52 -2.89 -0.23 12.83
N LEU A 53 -1.86 -0.81 12.21
CA LEU A 53 -1.50 -2.22 12.40
C LEU A 53 -1.03 -2.49 13.83
N LYS A 54 -0.14 -1.66 14.37
CA LYS A 54 0.34 -1.76 15.76
C LYS A 54 -0.80 -1.64 16.76
N LYS A 55 -1.69 -0.67 16.56
CA LYS A 55 -2.88 -0.50 17.39
C LYS A 55 -3.77 -1.75 17.32
N ALA A 56 -4.09 -2.23 16.12
CA ALA A 56 -4.88 -3.44 15.93
C ALA A 56 -4.24 -4.67 16.59
N PHE A 57 -2.92 -4.81 16.53
CA PHE A 57 -2.16 -5.87 17.19
C PHE A 57 -2.30 -5.80 18.72
N SER A 58 -2.04 -4.62 19.30
CA SER A 58 -2.19 -4.41 20.75
C SER A 58 -3.62 -4.65 21.26
N GLU A 59 -4.62 -4.35 20.44
CA GLU A 59 -6.04 -4.50 20.75
C GLU A 59 -6.61 -5.88 20.38
N ARG A 60 -5.76 -6.85 19.99
CA ARG A 60 -6.16 -8.21 19.54
C ARG A 60 -7.19 -8.21 18.40
N ARG A 61 -7.10 -7.23 17.50
CA ARG A 61 -7.95 -7.05 16.31
C ARG A 61 -7.16 -7.11 15.01
N PHE A 62 -5.94 -7.65 15.05
CA PHE A 62 -5.04 -7.70 13.90
C PHE A 62 -5.63 -8.50 12.74
N GLU A 63 -6.09 -9.73 12.98
CA GLU A 63 -6.70 -10.59 11.95
C GLU A 63 -7.88 -9.90 11.24
N LYS A 64 -8.76 -9.23 12.00
CA LYS A 64 -9.87 -8.45 11.43
C LYS A 64 -9.37 -7.31 10.54
N THR A 65 -8.30 -6.64 10.96
CA THR A 65 -7.70 -5.52 10.22
C THR A 65 -7.03 -6.00 8.93
N ILE A 66 -6.32 -7.12 8.98
CA ILE A 66 -5.78 -7.80 7.80
C ILE A 66 -6.92 -8.21 6.86
N GLY A 67 -7.99 -8.82 7.36
CA GLY A 67 -9.16 -9.17 6.57
C GLY A 67 -9.79 -7.98 5.83
N TYR A 68 -9.86 -6.81 6.50
CA TYR A 68 -10.30 -5.57 5.86
C TYR A 68 -9.38 -5.20 4.69
N PHE A 69 -8.06 -5.14 4.90
CA PHE A 69 -7.12 -4.76 3.84
C PHE A 69 -7.03 -5.78 2.70
N LYS A 70 -7.26 -7.08 2.97
CA LYS A 70 -7.40 -8.11 1.93
C LYS A 70 -8.61 -7.88 1.03
N SER A 71 -9.69 -7.31 1.58
CA SER A 71 -10.90 -6.98 0.80
C SER A 71 -10.78 -5.74 -0.09
N ILE A 72 -9.72 -4.94 0.11
CA ILE A 72 -9.40 -3.79 -0.74
C ILE A 72 -8.76 -4.32 -2.03
N GLU A 73 -9.19 -3.87 -3.19
CA GLU A 73 -8.66 -4.35 -4.48
C GLU A 73 -7.40 -3.60 -4.89
N LEU A 74 -7.27 -2.33 -4.50
CA LEU A 74 -6.07 -1.51 -4.68
C LEU A 74 -5.71 -0.77 -3.39
N LEU A 75 -4.62 -1.17 -2.74
CA LEU A 75 -4.05 -0.48 -1.59
C LEU A 75 -2.90 0.41 -2.04
N ILE A 76 -3.02 1.72 -1.86
CA ILE A 76 -1.96 2.68 -2.12
C ILE A 76 -1.32 3.05 -0.77
N VAL A 77 -0.02 2.80 -0.64
CA VAL A 77 0.79 3.15 0.52
C VAL A 77 1.83 4.18 0.09
N ASP A 78 1.63 5.41 0.54
CA ASP A 78 2.47 6.55 0.19
C ASP A 78 3.62 6.73 1.20
N GLU A 79 4.76 7.21 0.73
CA GLU A 79 5.92 7.62 1.55
C GLU A 79 6.56 6.51 2.39
N LEU A 80 6.65 5.29 1.86
CA LEU A 80 7.23 4.15 2.56
C LEU A 80 8.69 4.36 3.01
N GLY A 81 9.45 5.20 2.28
CA GLY A 81 10.87 5.49 2.57
C GLY A 81 11.15 6.15 3.92
N TYR A 82 10.13 6.57 4.67
CA TYR A 82 10.27 7.10 6.04
C TYR A 82 10.00 6.06 7.12
N LEU A 83 9.60 4.83 6.76
CA LEU A 83 9.30 3.80 7.74
C LEU A 83 10.59 3.24 8.37
N PRO A 84 10.71 3.19 9.71
CA PRO A 84 11.85 2.55 10.36
C PRO A 84 11.79 1.03 10.18
N LEU A 85 12.77 0.47 9.48
CA LEU A 85 12.83 -0.96 9.11
C LEU A 85 13.01 -1.91 10.32
N GLU A 86 13.54 -1.41 11.43
CA GLU A 86 13.88 -2.23 12.61
C GLU A 86 12.73 -2.34 13.63
N ASN A 87 11.63 -1.63 13.45
CA ASN A 87 10.53 -1.63 14.42
C ASN A 87 9.52 -2.77 14.17
N GLU A 88 8.82 -3.22 15.22
CA GLU A 88 7.65 -4.10 15.16
C GLU A 88 6.67 -3.72 14.03
N GLY A 89 6.50 -2.42 13.79
CA GLY A 89 5.69 -1.90 12.69
C GLY A 89 6.07 -2.42 11.30
N ALA A 90 7.36 -2.57 11.00
CA ALA A 90 7.82 -3.10 9.72
C ALA A 90 7.45 -4.57 9.54
N LYS A 91 7.49 -5.37 10.63
CA LYS A 91 7.06 -6.78 10.62
C LYS A 91 5.57 -6.90 10.32
N LEU A 92 4.74 -6.10 11.00
CA LEU A 92 3.29 -6.08 10.78
C LEU A 92 2.94 -5.61 9.37
N PHE A 93 3.66 -4.63 8.82
CA PHE A 93 3.51 -4.22 7.43
C PHE A 93 3.88 -5.33 6.45
N PHE A 94 4.98 -6.03 6.68
CA PHE A 94 5.39 -7.17 5.86
C PHE A 94 4.36 -8.30 5.88
N GLU A 95 3.77 -8.58 7.04
CA GLU A 95 2.69 -9.55 7.18
C GLU A 95 1.46 -9.13 6.37
N LEU A 96 1.07 -7.85 6.42
CA LEU A 96 0.01 -7.31 5.57
C LEU A 96 0.30 -7.48 4.07
N VAL A 97 1.52 -7.16 3.63
CA VAL A 97 1.92 -7.30 2.21
C VAL A 97 1.85 -8.77 1.78
N SER A 98 2.33 -9.69 2.62
CA SER A 98 2.31 -11.13 2.37
C SER A 98 0.88 -11.67 2.27
N GLU A 99 0.01 -11.28 3.20
CA GLU A 99 -1.40 -11.69 3.23
C GLU A 99 -2.22 -11.13 2.06
N LYS A 100 -1.78 -10.01 1.50
CA LYS A 100 -2.44 -9.34 0.37
C LYS A 100 -1.94 -9.83 -0.98
N TYR A 101 -0.78 -10.49 -1.03
CA TYR A 101 -0.25 -11.10 -2.24
C TYR A 101 -1.31 -12.01 -2.88
N GLU A 102 -1.51 -11.87 -4.19
CA GLU A 102 -2.57 -12.56 -4.97
C GLU A 102 -4.03 -12.33 -4.51
N LYS A 103 -4.30 -11.41 -3.59
CA LYS A 103 -5.67 -11.02 -3.16
C LYS A 103 -6.07 -9.61 -3.62
N GLY A 104 -5.10 -8.78 -3.99
CA GLY A 104 -5.30 -7.46 -4.59
C GLY A 104 -3.96 -6.82 -4.91
N SER A 105 -3.98 -5.61 -5.46
CA SER A 105 -2.76 -4.88 -5.82
C SER A 105 -2.33 -3.92 -4.73
N ILE A 106 -1.03 -3.65 -4.69
CA ILE A 106 -0.42 -2.64 -3.85
C ILE A 106 0.35 -1.66 -4.72
N VAL A 107 0.11 -0.36 -4.54
CA VAL A 107 0.96 0.71 -5.07
C VAL A 107 1.76 1.29 -3.92
N LEU A 108 3.08 1.24 -4.01
CA LEU A 108 3.98 1.81 -3.02
C LEU A 108 4.65 3.04 -3.62
N THR A 109 4.77 4.12 -2.85
CA THR A 109 5.67 5.22 -3.19
C THR A 109 6.81 5.31 -2.18
N SER A 110 8.01 5.61 -2.66
CA SER A 110 9.17 5.88 -1.78
C SER A 110 10.09 6.92 -2.40
N ASN A 111 10.67 7.75 -1.54
CA ASN A 111 11.73 8.69 -1.87
C ASN A 111 13.14 8.08 -1.76
N ARG A 112 13.26 6.86 -1.22
CA ARG A 112 14.50 6.08 -1.13
C ARG A 112 14.48 4.96 -2.17
N GLY A 113 15.60 4.76 -2.87
CA GLY A 113 15.75 3.63 -3.81
C GLY A 113 15.75 2.29 -3.07
N PHE A 114 15.56 1.18 -3.80
CA PHE A 114 15.54 -0.19 -3.23
C PHE A 114 16.89 -0.69 -2.66
N ALA A 115 17.91 0.17 -2.53
CA ALA A 115 19.29 -0.22 -2.25
C ALA A 115 20.01 0.70 -1.25
N GLU A 116 19.36 1.00 -0.12
CA GLU A 116 20.02 1.52 1.09
C GLU A 116 19.57 0.72 2.32
#